data_AF-A0A6L7CR96-F1
#
_entry.id   AF-A0A6L7CR96-F1
#
_cell.length_a   1.000
_cell.length_b   1.000
_cell.length_c   1.000
_cell.angle_alpha   90.00
_cell.angle_beta   90.00
_cell.angle_gamma   90.00
#
_symmetry.space_group_name_H-M   'P 1'
#
loop_
_entity.id
_entity.type
_entity.pdbx_description
1 polymer ?
#
loop_
_entity_poly.entity_id
_entity_poly.type
_entity_poly.pdbx_seq_one_letter_code
_entity_poly.pdbx_strand_id
1 'polypeptide(L)' 'MLELNFSQTLGNHCLTINETLPANGITAIFGVSGAGKTSLINAIS' A
#
# COMPACT_ATOMS: atom_id res chain seq x y z
N MET A 1 13.73 -4.85 -6.35
CA MET A 1 12.30 -5.19 -6.35
C MET A 1 11.78 -4.88 -4.95
N LEU A 2 10.66 -4.17 -4.80
CA LEU A 2 10.11 -3.81 -3.48
C LEU A 2 8.99 -4.80 -3.14
N GLU A 3 9.22 -5.64 -2.15
CA GLU A 3 8.24 -6.64 -1.69
C GLU A 3 7.40 -6.04 -0.57
N LEU A 4 6.08 -6.05 -0.75
CA LEU A 4 5.10 -5.58 0.23
C LEU A 4 4.23 -6.76 0.63
N ASN A 5 4.50 -7.35 1.79
CA ASN A 5 3.69 -8.44 2.35
C ASN A 5 3.39 -8.17 3.82
N PHE A 6 2.30 -7.45 4.08
CA PHE A 6 1.90 -7.10 5.44
C PHE A 6 0.38 -6.91 5.55
N SER A 7 -0.11 -7.00 6.78
CA SER A 7 -1.46 -6.61 7.15
C SER A 7 -1.41 -5.66 8.35
N GLN A 8 -2.12 -4.55 8.28
CA GLN A 8 -2.15 -3.54 9.33
C GLN A 8 -3.58 -3.01 9.53
N THR A 9 -4.00 -2.91 10.78
CA THR A 9 -5.27 -2.29 11.16
C THR A 9 -5.04 -0.83 11.53
N LEU A 10 -5.76 0.07 10.87
CA LEU A 10 -5.73 1.52 11.03
C LEU A 10 -7.13 2.00 11.43
N GLY A 11 -7.41 1.99 12.73
CA GLY A 11 -8.77 2.19 13.24
C GLY A 11 -9.70 1.07 12.78
N ASN A 12 -10.77 1.41 12.06
CA ASN A 12 -11.72 0.43 11.53
C ASN A 12 -11.34 -0.09 10.12
N HIS A 13 -10.20 0.35 9.57
CA HIS A 13 -9.74 -0.06 8.25
C HIS A 13 -8.65 -1.12 8.38
N CYS A 14 -8.80 -2.27 7.71
CA CYS A 14 -7.73 -3.26 7.59
C CYS A 14 -7.06 -3.13 6.22
N LEU A 15 -5.76 -2.80 6.20
CA LEU A 15 -4.95 -2.75 4.99
C LEU A 15 -4.13 -4.04 4.89
N THR A 16 -4.40 -4.85 3.87
CA THR A 16 -3.62 -6.05 3.55
C THR A 16 -3.00 -5.87 2.17
N ILE A 17 -1.68 -6.04 2.10
CA ILE A 17 -0.91 -5.94 0.86
C ILE A 17 -0.08 -7.22 0.74
N ASN A 18 -0.10 -7.84 -0.44
CA ASN A 18 0.78 -8.93 -0.81
C ASN A 18 1.18 -8.75 -2.27
N GLU A 19 2.00 -7.74 -2.53
CA GLU A 19 2.35 -7.27 -3.87
C GLU A 19 3.83 -7.01 -3.99
N THR A 20 4.32 -7.12 -5.22
CA THR A 20 5.72 -6.88 -5.56
C THR A 20 5.80 -5.72 -6.55
N LEU A 21 6.40 -4.61 -6.12
CA LEU A 21 6.56 -3.42 -6.94
C LEU A 21 7.91 -3.40 -7.65
N PRO A 22 7.97 -2.94 -8.92
CA PRO A 22 9.22 -2.76 -9.63
C PRO A 22 10.07 -1.70 -8.91
N ALA A 23 11.37 -1.97 -8.75
CA ALA A 23 12.29 -1.03 -8.10
C ALA A 23 12.74 0.13 -9.00
N ASN A 24 12.39 0.08 -10.29
CA ASN A 24 12.70 1.09 -11.28
C ASN A 24 11.41 1.51 -11.99
N GLY A 25 11.31 2.79 -12.33
CA GLY A 25 10.12 3.37 -12.95
C GLY A 25 9.17 4.00 -11.94
N ILE A 26 8.00 4.42 -12.43
CA ILE A 26 6.97 5.09 -11.63
C ILE A 26 5.80 4.13 -11.45
N THR A 27 5.43 3.87 -10.19
CA THR A 27 4.21 3.13 -9.85
C THR A 27 3.14 4.12 -9.41
N ALA A 28 1.94 4.03 -10.01
CA ALA A 28 0.79 4.85 -9.63
C ALA A 28 -0.27 3.98 -8.93
N ILE A 29 -0.79 4.47 -7.80
CA ILE A 29 -1.82 3.78 -6.99
C ILE A 29 -3.16 4.50 -7.19
N PHE A 30 -4.19 3.77 -7.61
CA PHE A 30 -5.53 4.30 -7.85
C PHE A 30 -6.57 3.67 -6.91
N GLY A 31 -7.65 4.41 -6.64
CA GLY A 31 -8.76 3.94 -5.82
C GLY A 31 -9.60 5.08 -5.25
N VAL A 32 -10.82 4.76 -4.81
CA VAL A 32 -11.75 5.73 -4.19
C VAL A 32 -11.19 6.35 -2.90
N SER A 33 -11.80 7.44 -2.43
CA SER A 33 -11.45 8.02 -1.12
C SER A 33 -11.67 6.98 -0.01
N GLY A 34 -10.72 6.87 0.93
CA GLY A 34 -10.78 5.87 2.00
C GLY A 34 -10.25 4.47 1.65
N ALA A 35 -9.86 4.20 0.40
CA ALA A 35 -9.33 2.88 -0.02
C ALA A 35 -7.92 2.53 0.51
N GLY A 36 -7.39 3.29 1.47
CA GLY A 36 -6.07 3.01 2.06
C GLY A 36 -4.85 3.48 1.27
N LYS A 37 -4.99 4.36 0.25
CA LYS A 37 -3.85 4.86 -0.55
C LYS A 37 -2.78 5.57 0.29
N THR A 38 -3.19 6.56 1.09
CA THR A 38 -2.26 7.28 2.00
C THR A 38 -1.70 6.34 3.06
N SER A 39 -2.51 5.40 3.55
CA SER A 39 -2.07 4.38 4.50
C SER A 39 -0.98 3.47 3.92
N LEU A 40 -1.11 3.06 2.65
CA LEU A 40 -0.09 2.29 1.94
C LEU A 40 1.22 3.08 1.84
N ILE A 41 1.18 4.35 1.44
CA ILE A 41 2.38 5.20 1.38
C ILE A 41 3.07 5.33 2.75
N ASN A 42 2.29 5.49 3.83
CA ASN A 42 2.84 5.58 5.19
C ASN A 42 3.40 4.24 5.70
N ALA A 43 2.89 3.11 5.22
CA ALA A 43 3.38 1.80 5.61
C ALA A 43 4.69 1.41 4.89
N ILE A 44 5.02 2.06 3.77
CA ILE A 44 6.23 1.80 2.98
C ILE A 44 7.31 2.89 3.13
N SER A 45 6.96 4.06 3.66
CA SER A 45 7.90 5.16 3.96
C SER A 45 8.65 4.89 5.26
#